data_AF-A0A7X3U5C3-F1
#
_entry.id   AF-A0A7X3U5C3-F1
#
_cell.length_a   1.000
_cell.length_b   1.000
_cell.length_c   1.000
_cell.angle_alpha   90.00
_cell.angle_beta   90.00
_cell.angle_gamma   90.00
#
_symmetry.space_group_name_H-M   'P 1'
#
loop_
_entity.id
_entity.type
_entity.pdbx_description
1 polymer ?
#
loop_
_entity_poly.entity_id
_entity_poly.type
_entity_poly.pdbx_seq_one_letter_code
_entity_poly.pdbx_strand_id
1 'polypeptide(L)' 'MPPARPLSYREVVRKLRRAGFVEVSQKGSHVKFARATDAGVLTVIVPRHREIAAGTLRS' A
#
# COMPACT_ATOMS: atom_id res chain seq x y z
N MET A 1 2.19 -12.17 -20.58
CA MET A 1 2.02 -11.01 -19.68
C MET A 1 3.37 -10.72 -19.04
N PRO A 2 3.96 -9.51 -19.17
CA PRO A 2 5.18 -9.19 -18.45
C PRO A 2 4.91 -9.22 -16.94
N PRO A 3 5.81 -9.77 -16.10
CA PRO A 3 5.60 -9.82 -14.65
C PRO A 3 5.50 -8.38 -14.12
N ALA A 4 4.47 -8.10 -13.34
CA ALA A 4 4.34 -6.84 -12.62
C ALA A 4 5.63 -6.63 -11.83
N ARG A 5 6.45 -5.63 -12.22
CA ARG A 5 7.69 -5.33 -11.50
C ARG A 5 7.33 -5.09 -10.04
N PRO A 6 7.95 -5.81 -9.08
CA PRO A 6 7.64 -5.61 -7.67
C PRO A 6 7.98 -4.16 -7.32
N LEU A 7 6.95 -3.34 -7.05
CA LEU A 7 7.13 -1.97 -6.63
C LEU A 7 7.78 -2.00 -5.25
N SER A 8 8.85 -1.23 -5.08
CA SER A 8 9.46 -1.06 -3.77
C SER A 8 8.46 -0.39 -2.82
N TYR A 9 8.52 -0.71 -1.53
CA TYR A 9 7.75 -0.01 -0.50
C TYR A 9 7.86 1.52 -0.64
N ARG A 10 9.06 2.03 -0.92
CA ARG A 10 9.31 3.46 -1.14
C ARG A 10 8.53 4.04 -2.32
N GLU A 11 8.35 3.29 -3.41
CA GLU A 11 7.53 3.73 -4.55
C GLU A 11 6.04 3.73 -4.21
N VAL A 12 5.58 2.69 -3.50
CA VAL A 12 4.17 2.60 -3.05
C VAL A 12 3.85 3.76 -2.11
N VAL A 13 4.68 4.03 -1.10
CA VAL A 13 4.49 5.17 -0.19
C VAL A 13 4.48 6.50 -0.93
N ARG A 14 5.38 6.71 -1.90
CA ARG A 14 5.39 7.95 -2.70
C ARG A 14 4.09 8.14 -3.48
N LYS A 15 3.57 7.07 -4.10
CA LYS A 15 2.29 7.13 -4.84
C LYS A 15 1.11 7.37 -3.90
N LEU A 16 1.06 6.68 -2.76
CA LEU A 16 0.02 6.85 -1.75
C LEU A 16 -0.01 8.26 -1.18
N ARG A 17 1.15 8.81 -0.80
CA ARG A 17 1.25 10.21 -0.33
C ARG A 17 0.79 11.21 -1.39
N ARG A 18 1.17 11.02 -2.65
CA ARG A 18 0.68 11.87 -3.78
C ARG A 18 -0.83 11.75 -3.98
N ALA A 19 -1.39 10.57 -3.72
CA ALA A 19 -2.83 10.34 -3.76
C ALA A 19 -3.55 10.81 -2.48
N GLY A 20 -2.89 11.51 -1.55
CA GLY A 20 -3.50 12.06 -0.34
C GLY A 20 -3.65 11.07 0.82
N PHE A 21 -3.00 9.91 0.75
CA PHE A 21 -2.97 8.97 1.86
C PHE A 21 -1.87 9.34 2.87
N VAL A 22 -2.21 9.24 4.14
CA VAL A 22 -1.31 9.45 5.28
C VAL A 22 -1.12 8.15 6.04
N GLU A 23 0.07 7.96 6.61
CA GLU A 23 0.35 6.81 7.46
C GLU A 23 -0.35 7.01 8.81
N VAL A 24 -1.15 6.03 9.24
CA VAL A 24 -1.96 6.12 10.47
C VAL A 24 -1.54 5.13 11.54
N SER A 25 -0.93 4.00 11.16
CA SER A 25 -0.46 3.00 12.12
C SER A 25 0.48 2.02 11.44
N GLN A 26 1.38 1.40 12.20
CA GLN A 26 2.22 0.31 11.73
C GLN A 26 2.12 -0.85 12.73
N LYS A 27 1.88 -2.07 12.22
CA LYS A 27 1.95 -3.31 12.99
C LYS A 27 2.95 -4.26 12.33
N GLY A 28 4.10 -4.44 12.97
CA GLY A 28 5.20 -5.22 12.41
C GLY A 28 5.66 -4.66 11.07
N SER A 29 5.69 -5.49 10.03
CA SER A 29 6.05 -5.06 8.67
C SER A 29 4.88 -4.44 7.90
N HIS A 30 3.66 -4.37 8.44
CA HIS A 30 2.52 -3.80 7.71
C HIS A 30 2.22 -2.37 8.15
N VAL A 31 2.17 -1.45 7.18
CA VAL A 31 1.93 -0.03 7.39
C VAL A 31 0.54 0.32 6.87
N LYS A 32 -0.31 0.82 7.75
CA LYS A 32 -1.67 1.27 7.45
C LYS A 32 -1.62 2.73 7.01
N PHE A 33 -2.16 2.99 5.83
CA PHE A 33 -2.40 4.30 5.28
C PHE A 33 -3.90 4.59 5.27
N ALA A 34 -4.29 5.83 5.56
CA ALA A 34 -5.67 6.26 5.44
C ALA A 34 -5.78 7.57 4.65
N ARG A 35 -6.91 7.77 3.98
CA ARG A 35 -7.29 9.02 3.33
C ARG A 35 -8.75 9.30 3.63
N ALA A 36 -9.05 10.48 4.14
CA ALA A 36 -10.42 10.96 4.24
C ALA A 36 -10.90 11.44 2.86
N THR A 37 -12.12 11.05 2.49
CA THR A 37 -12.85 11.51 1.31
C THR A 37 -14.28 11.87 1.72
N ASP A 38 -15.02 12.53 0.84
CA ASP A 38 -16.41 12.92 1.11
C ASP A 38 -17.34 11.71 1.35
N ALA A 39 -16.93 10.53 0.88
CA ALA A 39 -17.65 9.27 1.05
C ALA A 39 -17.20 8.46 2.29
N GLY A 40 -16.18 8.92 3.03
CA GLY A 40 -15.67 8.24 4.22
C GLY A 40 -14.15 8.10 4.26
N VAL A 41 -13.64 7.11 5.00
CA VAL A 41 -12.19 6.89 5.16
C VAL A 41 -11.74 5.69 4.34
N LEU A 42 -10.92 5.95 3.33
CA LEU A 42 -10.23 4.89 2.58
C LEU A 42 -8.99 4.45 3.34
N THR A 43 -8.79 3.14 3.48
CA THR A 43 -7.65 2.56 4.19
C THR A 43 -6.91 1.58 3.28
N VAL A 44 -5.58 1.64 3.27
CA VAL A 44 -4.70 0.73 2.52
C VAL A 44 -3.61 0.20 3.44
N ILE A 45 -3.35 -1.10 3.42
CA ILE A 45 -2.27 -1.72 4.19
C ILE A 45 -1.14 -2.09 3.23
N VAL A 46 0.06 -1.60 3.49
CA VAL A 46 1.25 -1.81 2.66
C VAL A 46 2.30 -2.60 3.44
N PRO A 47 2.75 -3.76 2.96
CA PRO A 47 3.90 -4.44 3.52
C PRO A 47 5.18 -3.63 3.26
N ARG A 48 5.93 -3.34 4.34
CA ARG A 48 7.24 -2.68 4.40
C ARG A 48 8.40 -3.64 4.12
N HIS A 49 8.13 -4.88 3.74
CA HIS A 49 9.12 -5.83 3.25
C HIS A 49 9.01 -5.98 1.73
N ARG A 50 10.17 -6.17 1.09
CA ARG A 50 10.31 -6.28 -0.37
C ARG A 50 9.90 -7.68 -0.83
N GLU A 51 8.62 -8.01 -0.72
CA GLU A 51 8.01 -9.10 -1.49
C GLU A 51 6.49 -9.00 -1.38
N ILE A 52 5.87 -8.39 -2.39
CA ILE A 52 4.49 -8.75 -2.70
C ILE A 52 4.63 -10.05 -3.49
N ALA A 53 4.48 -11.20 -2.82
CA ALA A 53 4.34 -12.46 -3.53
C ALA A 53 3.14 -12.32 -4.48
N ALA A 54 3.34 -12.65 -5.76
CA ALA A 54 2.32 -12.55 -6.81
C ALA A 54 1.06 -13.40 -6.57
N GLY A 55 0.97 -14.12 -5.44
CA GLY A 55 -0.09 -15.07 -5.10
C GLY A 55 -1.37 -14.47 -4.51
N THR A 56 -1.45 -13.17 -4.21
CA THR A 56 -2.66 -12.55 -3.60
C THR A 56 -3.62 -11.91 -4.60
N LEU A 57 -3.61 -12.36 -5.86
CA LEU A 57 -4.59 -11.95 -6.90
C LEU A 57 -5.44 -13.13 -7.42
N ARG A 58 -5.53 -14.23 -6.66
CA ARG A 58 -6.43 -15.35 -6.97
C ARG A 58 -7.04 -15.90 -5.68
N SER A 59 -8.13 -15.30 -5.23
CA SER A 59 -9.28 -16.03 -4.66
C SER A 59 -10.50 -15.15 -4.61
#